data_AF-A0A2V5YHT3-F1
#
_entry.id   AF-A0A2V5YHT3-F1
#
_cell.length_a   1.000
_cell.length_b   1.000
_cell.length_c   1.000
_cell.angle_alpha   90.00
_cell.angle_beta   90.00
_cell.angle_gamma   90.00
#
_symmetry.space_group_name_H-M   'P 1'
#
loop_
_entity.id
_entity.type
_entity.pdbx_description
1 polymer ?
#
loop_
_entity_poly.entity_id
_entity_poly.type
_entity_poly.pdbx_seq_one_letter_code
_entity_poly.pdbx_strand_id
1 'polypeptide(L)'
;MTEKNSFAAFFQNHAFIIDASVPFQLDRAQTLTLGAFANISAAAEESGQPPNINAISAQRSDYGTYLSYSAALTRSFFINAIGTVVVRQYYEGGRDDISEILALTANYRVNKYLTLSAVSTLAASQSNQSVFDYQVANLGGAVALQVKF
;
A
#
# COMPACT_ATOMS: atom_id res chain seq x y z
N MET A 1 -23.32 30.87 9.52
CA MET A 1 -23.82 30.25 8.27
C MET A 1 -22.74 29.29 7.80
N THR A 2 -23.00 28.00 7.94
CA THR A 2 -22.05 26.92 7.64
C THR A 2 -22.02 26.75 6.13
N GLU A 3 -20.94 27.19 5.49
CA GLU A 3 -20.91 27.27 4.03
C GLU A 3 -20.93 25.88 3.37
N LYS A 4 -21.86 25.81 2.43
CA LYS A 4 -22.29 24.77 1.48
C LYS A 4 -21.15 24.14 0.64
N ASN A 5 -19.88 24.37 0.98
CA ASN A 5 -18.70 24.09 0.15
C ASN A 5 -17.91 22.84 0.58
N SER A 6 -18.18 22.25 1.76
CA SER A 6 -17.48 21.03 2.19
C SER A 6 -17.93 19.76 1.47
N PHE A 7 -19.12 19.77 0.87
CA PHE A 7 -19.68 18.62 0.16
C PHE A 7 -19.12 18.48 -1.27
N ALA A 8 -18.70 19.59 -1.90
CA ALA A 8 -18.10 19.58 -3.23
C ALA A 8 -16.66 19.05 -3.22
N ALA A 9 -15.91 19.29 -2.14
CA ALA A 9 -14.56 18.76 -1.96
C ALA A 9 -14.52 17.23 -1.87
N PHE A 10 -15.62 16.60 -1.45
CA PHE A 10 -15.76 15.14 -1.35
C PHE A 10 -15.74 14.43 -2.73
N PHE A 11 -16.03 15.16 -3.82
CA PHE A 11 -16.10 14.60 -5.17
C PHE A 11 -14.91 14.97 -6.06
N GLN A 12 -13.82 15.54 -5.52
CA GLN A 12 -12.75 16.10 -6.34
C GLN A 12 -11.76 15.09 -6.91
N ASN A 13 -11.73 13.85 -6.40
CA ASN A 13 -10.82 12.81 -6.88
C ASN A 13 -11.55 11.48 -7.06
N HIS A 14 -11.50 10.93 -8.26
CA HIS A 14 -11.95 9.59 -8.59
C HIS A 14 -10.74 8.66 -8.61
N ALA A 15 -10.85 7.46 -8.06
CA ALA A 15 -9.78 6.47 -8.09
C ALA A 15 -10.26 5.21 -8.80
N PHE A 16 -9.50 4.77 -9.80
CA PHE A 16 -9.69 3.48 -10.47
C PHE A 16 -8.59 2.54 -9.99
N ILE A 17 -8.98 1.47 -9.30
CA ILE A 17 -8.06 0.48 -8.77
C ILE A 17 -8.21 -0.81 -9.59
N ILE A 18 -7.11 -1.25 -10.19
CA ILE A 18 -7.00 -2.49 -10.93
C ILE A 18 -5.93 -3.33 -10.24
N ASP A 19 -6.23 -4.59 -9.96
CA ASP A 19 -5.29 -5.57 -9.41
C ASP A 19 -5.35 -6.85 -10.25
N ALA A 20 -4.19 -7.40 -10.56
CA ALA A 20 -4.06 -8.69 -11.21
C ALA A 20 -3.00 -9.50 -10.47
N SER A 21 -3.39 -10.66 -9.96
CA SER A 21 -2.49 -11.52 -9.19
C SER A 21 -2.66 -13.00 -9.50
N VAL A 22 -1.54 -13.72 -9.41
CA VAL A 22 -1.43 -15.14 -9.73
C VAL A 22 -0.82 -15.86 -8.52
N PRO A 23 -1.58 -16.72 -7.83
CA PRO A 23 -1.06 -17.57 -6.79
C PRO A 23 -0.42 -18.84 -7.37
N PHE A 24 0.78 -19.16 -6.90
CA PHE A 24 1.53 -20.37 -7.16
C PHE A 24 1.57 -21.20 -5.87
N GLN A 25 0.88 -22.33 -5.86
CA GLN A 25 0.97 -23.28 -4.76
C GLN A 25 2.25 -24.09 -4.91
N LEU A 26 3.23 -23.87 -4.02
CA LEU A 26 4.50 -24.60 -4.06
C LEU A 26 4.38 -25.95 -3.34
N ASP A 27 3.67 -25.97 -2.22
CA ASP A 27 3.33 -27.17 -1.44
C ASP A 27 2.05 -26.89 -0.63
N ARG A 28 1.41 -27.88 0.01
CA ARG A 28 0.18 -27.72 0.82
C ARG A 28 0.27 -26.64 1.89
N ALA A 29 1.48 -26.35 2.37
CA ALA A 29 1.75 -25.37 3.41
C ALA A 29 2.36 -24.05 2.88
N GLN A 30 2.65 -23.94 1.57
CA GLN A 30 3.39 -22.83 1.00
C GLN A 30 2.74 -22.28 -0.27
N THR A 31 2.54 -20.97 -0.29
CA THR A 31 1.96 -20.26 -1.44
C THR A 31 2.80 -19.02 -1.73
N LEU A 32 3.14 -18.82 -3.00
CA LEU A 32 3.78 -17.61 -3.51
C LEU A 32 2.77 -16.91 -4.43
N THR A 33 2.50 -15.63 -4.23
CA THR A 33 1.60 -14.86 -5.10
C THR A 33 2.36 -13.69 -5.70
N LEU A 34 2.40 -13.62 -7.02
CA LEU A 34 2.90 -12.47 -7.76
C LEU A 34 1.71 -11.65 -8.23
N GLY A 35 1.76 -10.34 -8.08
CA GLY A 35 0.71 -9.46 -8.56
C GLY A 35 1.22 -8.11 -9.02
N ALA A 36 0.34 -7.40 -9.72
CA ALA A 36 0.54 -6.04 -10.15
C ALA A 36 -0.76 -5.26 -9.94
N PHE A 37 -0.63 -3.99 -9.60
CA PHE A 37 -1.78 -3.11 -9.41
C PHE A 37 -1.53 -1.74 -10.04
N ALA A 38 -2.63 -1.08 -10.37
CA ALA A 38 -2.67 0.32 -10.77
C ALA A 38 -3.79 1.02 -9.99
N ASN A 39 -3.46 2.14 -9.37
CA ASN A 39 -4.41 3.05 -8.75
C ASN A 39 -4.31 4.40 -9.45
N ILE A 40 -5.25 4.66 -10.36
CA ILE A 40 -5.25 5.84 -11.20
C ILE A 40 -6.19 6.86 -10.59
N SER A 41 -5.67 8.03 -10.22
CA SER A 41 -6.46 9.14 -9.70
C SER A 41 -6.88 10.07 -10.84
N ALA A 42 -8.16 10.36 -11.01
CA ALA A 42 -8.69 11.29 -12.00
C ALA A 42 -9.40 12.46 -11.31
N ALA A 43 -9.13 13.69 -11.76
CA ALA A 43 -9.76 14.88 -11.20
C ALA A 43 -11.21 14.97 -11.67
N ALA A 44 -12.12 15.42 -10.80
CA ALA A 44 -13.44 15.82 -11.25
C ALA A 44 -13.33 17.20 -11.91
N GLU A 45 -13.51 17.29 -13.23
CA GLU A 45 -13.49 18.55 -13.99
C GLU A 45 -14.70 19.47 -13.70
N GLU A 46 -15.62 19.06 -12.82
CA GLU A 46 -16.92 19.74 -12.64
C GLU A 46 -16.95 20.65 -11.41
N SER A 47 -16.01 21.58 -11.32
CA SER A 47 -16.22 22.77 -10.52
C SER A 47 -15.55 23.91 -11.23
N GLY A 48 -16.32 24.87 -11.74
CA GLY A 48 -15.79 26.16 -12.22
C GLY A 48 -15.10 27.00 -11.12
N GLN A 49 -14.59 26.34 -10.08
CA GLN A 49 -13.66 26.89 -9.12
C GLN A 49 -12.22 26.76 -9.64
N PRO A 50 -11.38 27.79 -9.43
CA PRO A 50 -9.96 27.66 -9.71
C PRO A 50 -9.42 26.46 -8.91
N PRO A 51 -8.61 25.61 -9.53
CA PRO A 51 -8.11 24.41 -8.87
C PRO A 51 -7.43 24.77 -7.55
N ASN A 52 -7.74 24.02 -6.48
CA ASN A 52 -6.97 24.15 -5.25
C ASN A 52 -5.55 23.62 -5.53
N ILE A 53 -4.62 24.55 -5.66
CA ILE A 53 -3.22 24.32 -6.06
C ILE A 53 -2.55 23.29 -5.12
N ASN A 54 -2.93 23.28 -3.84
CA ASN A 54 -2.41 22.30 -2.88
C ASN A 54 -3.06 20.91 -3.06
N ALA A 55 -4.29 20.82 -3.58
CA ALA A 55 -4.98 19.55 -3.82
C ALA A 55 -4.52 18.87 -5.13
N ILE A 56 -4.17 19.64 -6.17
CA ILE A 56 -3.58 19.08 -7.41
C ILE A 56 -2.21 18.46 -7.13
N SER A 57 -1.38 19.12 -6.31
CA SER A 57 -0.02 18.65 -6.00
C SER A 57 0.04 17.28 -5.29
N ALA A 58 -1.07 16.86 -4.66
CA ALA A 58 -1.20 15.58 -3.98
C ALA A 58 -1.83 14.49 -4.86
N GLN A 59 -2.38 14.86 -6.03
CA GLN A 59 -2.96 13.91 -6.96
C GLN A 59 -1.86 13.06 -7.60
N ARG A 60 -2.02 11.74 -7.49
CA ARG A 60 -1.03 10.79 -7.99
C ARG A 60 -1.67 9.50 -8.48
N SER A 61 -1.00 8.88 -9.44
CA SER A 61 -1.29 7.52 -9.89
C SER A 61 -0.19 6.58 -9.40
N ASP A 62 -0.58 5.51 -8.71
CA ASP A 62 0.33 4.54 -8.13
C ASP A 62 0.29 3.25 -8.97
N TYR A 63 1.43 2.85 -9.53
CA TYR A 63 1.58 1.60 -10.29
C TYR A 63 2.58 0.73 -9.56
N GLY A 64 2.26 -0.54 -9.34
CA GLY A 64 3.15 -1.38 -8.57
C GLY A 64 3.07 -2.84 -8.92
N THR A 65 4.10 -3.56 -8.50
CA THR A 65 4.14 -5.01 -8.48
C THR A 65 4.42 -5.47 -7.05
N TYR A 66 3.92 -6.63 -6.70
CA TYR A 66 4.18 -7.22 -5.41
C TYR A 66 4.41 -8.72 -5.52
N LEU A 67 5.23 -9.21 -4.62
CA LEU A 67 5.48 -10.62 -4.39
C LEU A 67 5.14 -10.91 -2.94
N SER A 68 4.21 -11.82 -2.71
CA SER A 68 3.88 -12.29 -1.37
C SER A 68 4.16 -13.77 -1.23
N TYR A 69 4.62 -14.17 -0.06
CA TYR A 69 4.93 -15.55 0.29
C TYR A 69 4.29 -15.88 1.63
N SER A 70 3.54 -16.96 1.68
CA SER A 70 2.89 -17.46 2.89
C SER A 70 3.36 -18.88 3.17
N ALA A 71 3.76 -19.16 4.41
CA ALA A 71 4.23 -20.49 4.81
C ALA A 71 3.72 -20.89 6.19
N ALA A 72 3.06 -22.04 6.28
CA ALA A 72 2.73 -22.70 7.54
C ALA A 72 3.89 -23.63 7.93
N LEU A 73 4.77 -23.15 8.81
CA LEU A 73 5.94 -23.92 9.26
C LEU A 73 5.53 -25.04 10.21
N THR A 74 4.50 -24.81 11.03
CA THR A 74 3.88 -25.83 11.90
C THR A 74 2.36 -25.62 11.95
N ARG A 75 1.64 -26.48 12.70
CA ARG A 75 0.19 -26.32 12.91
C ARG A 75 -0.19 -25.04 13.66
N SER A 76 0.72 -24.50 14.47
CA SER A 76 0.51 -23.30 15.29
C SER A 76 1.29 -22.09 14.80
N PHE A 77 2.33 -22.27 13.98
CA PHE A 77 3.21 -21.19 13.54
C PHE A 77 3.19 -21.02 12.03
N PHE A 78 2.89 -19.81 11.57
CA PHE A 78 2.85 -19.46 10.15
C PHE A 78 3.34 -18.02 9.92
N ILE A 79 3.95 -17.81 8.77
CA ILE A 79 4.56 -16.54 8.38
C ILE A 79 3.97 -16.05 7.06
N ASN A 80 3.92 -14.74 6.90
CA ASN A 80 3.60 -14.07 5.63
C ASN A 80 4.66 -13.00 5.37
N ALA A 81 5.21 -12.97 4.18
CA ALA A 81 6.08 -11.90 3.70
C ALA A 81 5.44 -11.27 2.47
N ILE A 82 5.53 -9.96 2.32
CA ILE A 82 5.15 -9.25 1.10
C ILE A 82 6.19 -8.18 0.79
N GLY A 83 6.71 -8.20 -0.43
CA GLY A 83 7.52 -7.13 -0.99
C GLY A 83 6.72 -6.44 -2.10
N THR A 84 6.69 -5.12 -2.09
CA THR A 84 5.99 -4.31 -3.07
C THR A 84 6.94 -3.24 -3.60
N VAL A 85 7.00 -3.08 -4.91
CA VAL A 85 7.62 -1.93 -5.58
C VAL A 85 6.51 -1.10 -6.17
N VAL A 86 6.48 0.20 -5.89
CA VAL A 86 5.48 1.12 -6.40
C VAL A 86 6.16 2.35 -7.01
N VAL A 87 5.74 2.69 -8.22
CA VAL A 87 6.03 3.94 -8.90
C VAL A 87 4.83 4.85 -8.68
N ARG A 88 5.09 6.05 -8.15
CA ARG A 88 4.07 7.07 -7.92
C ARG A 88 4.31 8.23 -8.86
N GLN A 89 3.36 8.43 -9.76
CA GLN A 89 3.41 9.51 -10.74
C GLN A 89 2.53 10.64 -10.28
N TYR A 90 3.13 11.79 -10.01
CA TYR A 90 2.41 12.99 -9.59
C TYR A 90 1.98 13.82 -10.81
N TYR A 91 0.74 14.31 -10.78
CA TYR A 91 0.18 15.10 -11.88
C TYR A 91 0.89 16.45 -12.07
N GLU A 92 1.41 17.03 -11.00
CA GLU A 92 2.08 18.33 -11.01
C GLU A 92 3.61 18.17 -10.91
N GLY A 93 4.36 18.82 -11.81
CA GLY A 93 5.83 18.83 -11.78
C GLY A 93 6.53 17.61 -12.39
N GLY A 94 5.78 16.62 -12.92
CA GLY A 94 6.34 15.46 -13.61
C GLY A 94 7.21 14.57 -12.71
N ARG A 95 6.86 14.50 -11.41
CA ARG A 95 7.63 13.74 -10.42
C ARG A 95 7.22 12.27 -10.41
N ASP A 96 8.20 11.41 -10.63
CA ASP A 96 8.10 9.97 -10.41
C ASP A 96 8.89 9.61 -9.14
N ASP A 97 8.19 9.07 -8.14
CA ASP A 97 8.81 8.51 -6.94
C ASP A 97 8.74 6.98 -6.98
N ILE A 98 9.82 6.31 -6.62
CA ILE A 98 9.86 4.86 -6.47
C ILE A 98 9.88 4.53 -4.98
N SER A 99 9.12 3.52 -4.58
CA SER A 99 9.19 3.00 -3.22
C SER A 99 9.13 1.49 -3.18
N GLU A 100 9.97 0.93 -2.34
CA GLU A 100 10.05 -0.47 -2.03
C GLU A 100 9.55 -0.66 -0.59
N ILE A 101 8.60 -1.58 -0.40
CA ILE A 101 8.00 -1.86 0.89
C ILE A 101 8.09 -3.37 1.11
N LEU A 102 8.75 -3.78 2.18
CA LEU A 102 8.81 -5.15 2.64
C LEU A 102 8.08 -5.26 3.98
N ALA A 103 7.14 -6.18 4.10
CA ALA A 103 6.50 -6.52 5.35
C ALA A 103 6.65 -8.01 5.64
N LEU A 104 7.04 -8.34 6.87
CA LEU A 104 7.11 -9.70 7.40
C LEU A 104 6.18 -9.80 8.60
N THR A 105 5.31 -10.80 8.59
CA THR A 105 4.43 -11.12 9.70
C THR A 105 4.67 -12.54 10.16
N ALA A 106 4.94 -12.72 11.43
CA ALA A 106 4.98 -14.03 12.08
C ALA A 106 3.77 -14.19 13.00
N ASN A 107 3.08 -15.32 12.91
CA ASN A 107 1.87 -15.60 13.66
C ASN A 107 2.02 -16.89 14.44
N TYR A 108 1.67 -16.85 15.72
CA TYR A 108 1.64 -17.99 16.61
C TYR A 108 0.25 -18.17 17.21
N ARG A 109 -0.41 -19.26 16.83
CA ARG A 109 -1.69 -19.70 17.38
C ARG A 109 -1.43 -20.42 18.69
N VAL A 110 -1.66 -19.73 19.81
CA VAL A 110 -1.55 -20.29 21.15
C VAL A 110 -2.61 -21.38 21.35
N ASN A 111 -3.84 -21.12 20.93
CA ASN A 111 -4.94 -22.08 20.92
C ASN A 111 -6.01 -21.66 19.90
N LYS A 112 -7.15 -22.36 19.83
CA LYS A 112 -8.23 -22.06 18.88
C LYS A 112 -8.88 -20.67 19.05
N TYR A 113 -8.69 -20.03 20.20
CA TYR A 113 -9.26 -18.73 20.55
C TYR A 113 -8.26 -17.58 20.48
N LEU A 114 -6.95 -17.86 20.47
CA LEU A 114 -5.90 -16.85 20.63
C LEU A 114 -4.79 -17.02 19.60
N THR A 115 -4.52 -15.95 18.85
CA THR A 115 -3.34 -15.80 17.99
C THR A 115 -2.56 -14.57 18.40
N LEU A 116 -1.24 -14.72 18.53
CA LEU A 116 -0.27 -13.65 18.70
C LEU A 116 0.44 -13.42 17.36
N SER A 117 0.62 -12.16 16.97
CA SER A 117 1.28 -11.80 15.73
C SER A 117 2.37 -10.76 15.99
N ALA A 118 3.51 -10.91 15.31
CA ALA A 118 4.55 -9.90 15.23
C ALA A 118 4.70 -9.46 13.78
N VAL A 119 4.66 -8.15 13.54
CA VAL A 119 4.77 -7.54 12.21
C VAL A 119 6.02 -6.67 12.21
N SER A 120 6.82 -6.77 11.16
CA SER A 120 7.93 -5.89 10.86
C SER A 120 7.76 -5.35 9.45
N THR A 121 8.06 -4.07 9.26
CA THR A 121 7.94 -3.38 7.97
C THR A 121 9.21 -2.59 7.71
N LEU A 122 9.68 -2.64 6.47
CA LEU A 122 10.80 -1.88 5.94
C LEU A 122 10.29 -1.16 4.71
N ALA A 123 10.43 0.16 4.65
CA ALA A 123 10.05 0.93 3.47
C ALA A 123 11.21 1.82 3.06
N ALA A 124 11.69 1.66 1.83
CA ALA A 124 12.70 2.52 1.21
C ALA A 124 12.06 3.32 0.09
N SER A 125 12.25 4.64 0.08
CA SER A 125 11.68 5.51 -0.93
C SER A 125 12.74 6.43 -1.53
N GLN A 126 12.67 6.62 -2.85
CA GLN A 126 13.54 7.52 -3.62
C GLN A 126 12.76 8.28 -4.70
N SER A 127 13.24 9.46 -5.10
CA SER A 127 12.68 10.27 -6.19
C SER A 127 13.68 10.42 -7.34
N ASN A 128 13.19 10.60 -8.57
CA ASN A 128 14.03 10.81 -9.76
C ASN A 128 14.30 12.30 -10.09
N GLN A 129 13.76 13.24 -9.31
CA GLN A 129 13.96 14.69 -9.50
C GLN A 129 15.07 15.23 -8.58
N SER A 130 16.07 15.92 -9.12
CA SER A 130 17.24 16.40 -8.34
C SER A 130 16.89 17.42 -7.24
N VAL A 131 15.74 18.08 -7.35
CA VAL A 131 15.24 19.01 -6.33
C VAL A 131 14.64 18.27 -5.12
N PHE A 132 14.32 16.98 -5.29
CA PHE A 132 13.75 16.09 -4.28
C PHE A 132 14.61 14.83 -4.10
N ASP A 133 15.93 14.97 -4.09
CA ASP A 133 16.86 13.86 -3.87
C ASP A 133 16.78 13.40 -2.39
N TYR A 134 15.96 12.37 -2.13
CA TYR A 134 15.84 11.76 -0.82
C TYR A 134 15.97 10.25 -0.93
N GLN A 135 16.65 9.66 0.04
CA GLN A 135 16.69 8.23 0.28
C GLN A 135 16.29 8.00 1.73
N VAL A 136 15.06 7.56 1.96
CA VAL A 136 14.53 7.36 3.32
C VAL A 136 14.20 5.90 3.50
N ALA A 137 14.78 5.30 4.53
CA ALA A 137 14.44 3.95 5.00
C ALA A 137 13.71 4.04 6.34
N ASN A 138 12.48 3.52 6.38
CA ASN A 138 11.66 3.45 7.58
C ASN A 138 11.53 2.00 8.02
N LEU A 139 11.88 1.74 9.29
CA LEU A 139 11.63 0.46 9.96
C LEU A 139 10.48 0.64 10.94
N GLY A 140 9.43 -0.15 10.79
CA GLY A 140 8.28 -0.18 11.70
C GLY A 140 8.06 -1.58 12.25
N GLY A 141 7.59 -1.68 13.50
CA GLY A 141 7.27 -2.95 14.13
C GLY A 141 5.99 -2.86 14.95
N ALA A 142 5.20 -3.94 14.98
CA ALA A 142 3.99 -4.03 15.78
C ALA A 142 3.79 -5.45 16.31
N VAL A 143 3.14 -5.54 17.47
CA VAL A 143 2.63 -6.81 18.02
C VAL A 143 1.12 -6.71 18.08
N ALA A 144 0.43 -7.75 17.61
CA ALA A 144 -1.03 -7.82 17.60
C ALA A 144 -1.52 -9.08 18.31
N LEU A 145 -2.66 -8.96 18.99
CA LEU A 145 -3.32 -10.06 19.69
C LEU A 145 -4.74 -10.19 19.13
N GLN A 146 -5.06 -11.38 18.59
CA GLN A 146 -6.38 -11.67 18.05
C GLN A 146 -7.08 -12.71 18.94
N VAL A 147 -8.23 -12.32 19.48
CA VAL A 147 -9.11 -13.18 20.30
C VAL A 147 -10.38 -13.50 19.51
N LYS A 148 -10.80 -14.77 19.49
CA LYS A 148 -12.06 -15.24 18.88
C LYS A 148 -12.99 -15.77 19.98
N PHE A 149 -14.27 -15.38 19.93
CA PHE A 149 -15.34 -15.81 20.85
C PHE A 149 -16.45 -16.54 20.12
#